data_AF-A0A7C5JIW0-F1
#
_entry.id   AF-A0A7C5JIW0-F1
#
_cell.length_a   1.000
_cell.length_b   1.000
_cell.length_c   1.000
_cell.angle_alpha   90.00
_cell.angle_beta   90.00
_cell.angle_gamma   90.00
#
_symmetry.space_group_name_H-M   'P 1'
#
loop_
_entity.id
_entity.type
_entity.pdbx_description
1 polymer ?
#
loop_
_entity_poly.entity_id
_entity_poly.type
_entity_poly.pdbx_seq_one_letter_code
_entity_poly.pdbx_strand_id
1 'polypeptide(L)' 'MAKKEFLKYLDIKQQERLRVRMIIEKGIIVALVYQYESYINGKWDVIVRYDTAHGFFHRDVLYPNGVKEKHS' A
#
# COMPACT_ATOMS: atom_id res chain seq x y z
N MET A 1 2.14 19.17 -9.41
CA MET A 1 1.77 17.89 -8.76
C MET A 1 2.96 16.96 -8.87
N ALA A 2 3.57 16.57 -7.75
CA ALA A 2 4.68 15.63 -7.71
C ALA A 2 4.19 14.27 -7.22
N LYS A 3 4.65 13.19 -7.84
CA LYS A 3 4.37 11.81 -7.42
C LYS A 3 5.66 11.21 -6.89
N LYS A 4 5.62 10.60 -5.70
CA LYS A 4 6.73 9.85 -5.15
C LYS A 4 6.28 8.43 -4.85
N GLU A 5 7.14 7.48 -5.16
CA GLU A 5 6.98 6.07 -4.82
C GLU A 5 8.29 5.55 -4.24
N PHE A 6 8.21 4.76 -3.17
CA PHE A 6 9.36 4.01 -2.68
C PHE A 6 8.94 2.68 -2.10
N LEU A 7 9.91 1.77 -2.03
CA LEU A 7 9.79 0.44 -1.45
C LEU A 7 10.69 0.33 -0.23
N LYS A 8 10.21 -0.34 0.80
CA LYS A 8 11.00 -0.73 1.98
C LYS A 8 10.76 -2.20 2.26
N TYR A 9 11.82 -3.01 2.19
CA TYR A 9 11.76 -4.39 2.66
C TYR A 9 11.64 -4.43 4.19
N LEU A 10 10.81 -5.35 4.68
CA LEU A 10 10.45 -5.50 6.08
C LEU A 10 11.12 -6.72 6.72
N ASP A 11 11.79 -7.54 5.91
CA ASP A 11 12.47 -8.76 6.31
C ASP A 11 13.83 -8.90 5.61
N ILE A 12 14.66 -9.79 6.14
CA ILE A 12 16.02 -10.05 5.61
C ILE A 12 15.96 -10.80 4.28
N LYS A 13 14.92 -11.64 4.07
CA LYS A 13 14.77 -12.42 2.83
C LYS A 13 14.20 -11.61 1.68
N GLN A 14 13.82 -10.35 1.92
CA GLN A 14 13.21 -9.44 0.94
C GLN A 14 11.93 -10.02 0.33
N GLN A 15 11.17 -10.77 1.13
CA GLN A 15 9.88 -11.37 0.76
C GLN A 15 8.70 -10.55 1.29
N GLU A 16 8.96 -9.62 2.19
CA GLU A 16 7.96 -8.75 2.81
C GLU A 16 8.34 -7.31 2.51
N ARG A 17 7.42 -6.54 1.94
CA ARG A 17 7.71 -5.13 1.62
C ARG A 17 6.54 -4.21 1.87
N LEU A 18 6.89 -2.98 2.23
CA LEU A 18 6.00 -1.83 2.24
C LEU A 18 6.22 -1.04 0.94
N ARG A 19 5.16 -0.89 0.14
CA ARG A 19 5.11 0.06 -0.96
C ARG A 19 4.36 1.31 -0.51
N VAL A 20 4.99 2.46 -0.70
CA VAL A 20 4.38 3.76 -0.37
C VAL A 20 4.29 4.60 -1.64
N ARG A 21 3.09 5.14 -1.90
CA ARG A 21 2.83 6.09 -2.99
C ARG A 21 2.23 7.35 -2.41
N MET A 22 2.72 8.49 -2.85
CA MET A 22 2.20 9.78 -2.39
C MET A 22 2.12 10.79 -3.52
N ILE A 23 1.10 11.63 -3.46
CA ILE A 23 0.87 12.76 -4.35
C ILE A 23 1.05 14.03 -3.53
N ILE A 24 1.92 14.91 -4.01
CA ILE A 24 2.27 16.17 -3.37
C ILE A 24 1.86 17.33 -4.27
N GLU A 25 1.04 18.24 -3.75
CA GLU A 25 0.63 19.46 -4.41
C GLU A 25 1.01 20.66 -3.56
N LYS A 26 1.78 21.59 -4.14
CA LYS A 26 2.26 22.80 -3.45
C LYS A 26 2.94 22.51 -2.08
N GLY A 27 3.65 21.39 -1.99
CA GLY A 27 4.35 20.96 -0.76
C GLY A 27 3.48 20.18 0.23
N ILE A 28 2.18 20.00 -0.05
CA ILE A 28 1.23 19.30 0.81
C ILE A 28 0.93 17.91 0.23
N ILE A 29 0.89 16.88 1.08
CA ILE A 29 0.47 15.53 0.67
C ILE A 29 -1.05 15.52 0.54
N VAL A 30 -1.55 15.33 -0.68
CA VAL A 30 -2.99 15.30 -0.97
C VAL A 30 -3.55 13.90 -1.16
N ALA A 31 -2.68 12.92 -1.42
CA ALA A 31 -3.05 11.52 -1.44
C ALA A 31 -1.87 10.66 -0.99
N LEU A 32 -2.16 9.61 -0.23
CA LEU A 32 -1.19 8.69 0.31
C LEU A 32 -1.76 7.27 0.26
N VAL A 33 -0.92 6.34 -0.17
CA VAL A 33 -1.24 4.91 -0.22
C VAL A 33 -0.08 4.14 0.41
N TYR A 34 -0.38 3.35 1.44
CA TYR A 34 0.51 2.34 1.99
C TYR A 34 0.00 0.96 1.59
N GLN A 35 0.88 0.11 1.09
CA GLN A 35 0.55 -1.27 0.77
C GLN A 35 1.59 -2.19 1.37
N TYR A 36 1.13 -3.09 2.22
CA TYR A 36 1.91 -4.24 2.62
C TYR A 36 1.74 -5.34 1.57
N GLU A 37 2.87 -5.85 1.07
CA GLU A 37 2.93 -6.92 0.10
C GLU A 37 3.85 -8.03 0.59
N SER A 38 3.43 -9.27 0.34
CA SER A 38 4.23 -10.47 0.60
C SER A 38 4.48 -11.20 -0.72
N TYR A 39 5.65 -11.81 -0.85
CA TYR A 39 6.02 -12.62 -2.00
C TYR A 39 5.56 -14.07 -1.78
N ILE A 40 4.39 -14.40 -2.32
CA ILE A 40 3.70 -15.67 -2.14
C ILE A 40 3.52 -16.33 -3.51
N ASN A 41 3.83 -17.63 -3.61
CA ASN A 41 3.65 -18.41 -4.85
C ASN A 41 4.30 -17.78 -6.10
N GLY A 42 5.47 -17.16 -5.94
CA GLY A 42 6.25 -16.59 -7.05
C GLY A 42 5.79 -15.20 -7.52
N LYS A 43 4.86 -14.54 -6.82
CA LYS A 43 4.35 -13.20 -7.14
C LYS A 43 4.21 -12.34 -5.89
N TRP A 44 4.13 -11.03 -6.08
CA TRP A 44 3.80 -10.08 -5.01
C TRP A 44 2.30 -9.98 -4.86
N ASP A 45 1.77 -10.41 -3.72
CA ASP A 45 0.37 -10.21 -3.36
C ASP A 45 0.25 -9.05 -2.37
N VAL A 46 -0.69 -8.14 -2.63
CA VAL A 46 -1.05 -7.09 -1.67
C VAL A 46 -1.90 -7.72 -0.57
N ILE A 47 -1.47 -7.58 0.68
CA ILE A 47 -2.16 -8.17 1.83
C ILE A 47 -3.01 -7.12 2.55
N VAL A 48 -2.47 -5.91 2.71
CA VAL A 48 -3.20 -4.79 3.32
C VAL A 48 -2.89 -3.52 2.55
N ARG A 49 -3.92 -2.72 2.31
CA ARG A 49 -3.80 -1.38 1.74
C ARG A 49 -4.46 -0.37 2.67
N TYR A 50 -3.75 0.71 2.92
CA TYR A 50 -4.29 1.92 3.51
C TYR A 50 -4.22 3.03 2.47
N ASP A 51 -5.29 3.77 2.27
CA ASP A 51 -5.23 4.97 1.46
C ASP A 51 -6.16 6.08 1.93
N THR A 52 -5.80 7.29 1.53
CA THR A 52 -6.54 8.51 1.84
C THR A 52 -7.42 8.96 0.67
N ALA A 53 -7.89 8.05 -0.20
CA ALA A 53 -8.75 8.43 -1.31
C ALA A 53 -10.01 9.16 -0.79
N HIS A 54 -10.41 10.23 -1.47
CA HIS A 54 -11.57 11.05 -1.11
C HIS A 54 -11.52 11.71 0.29
N GLY A 55 -10.34 11.82 0.91
CA GLY A 55 -10.19 12.52 2.19
C GLY A 55 -10.56 11.68 3.43
N PHE A 56 -10.90 10.41 3.25
CA PHE A 56 -11.16 9.46 4.32
C PHE A 56 -10.09 8.37 4.35
N PHE A 57 -9.78 7.86 5.54
CA PHE A 57 -8.80 6.80 5.72
C PHE A 57 -9.48 5.45 5.49
N HIS A 58 -9.16 4.80 4.39
CA HIS A 58 -9.68 3.47 4.04
C HIS A 58 -8.64 2.40 4.37
N ARG A 59 -9.07 1.27 4.92
CA ARG A 59 -8.26 0.06 5.10
C ARG A 59 -8.92 -1.11 4.34
N ASP A 60 -8.24 -1.60 3.33
CA ASP A 60 -8.61 -2.82 2.63
C ASP A 60 -7.67 -3.97 3.07
N VAL A 61 -8.24 -5.07 3.58
CA VAL A 61 -7.53 -6.33 3.77
C VAL A 61 -7.82 -7.22 2.57
N LEU A 62 -6.75 -7.67 1.91
CA LEU A 62 -6.76 -8.44 0.68
C LEU A 62 -6.19 -9.82 1.00
N TYR A 63 -7.06 -10.82 1.06
CA TYR A 63 -6.64 -12.19 1.33
C TYR A 63 -6.08 -12.84 0.06
N PRO A 64 -5.06 -13.72 0.16
CA PRO A 64 -4.50 -14.44 -0.99
C PRO A 64 -5.53 -15.26 -1.79
N ASN A 65 -6.65 -15.64 -1.16
CA ASN A 65 -7.77 -16.34 -1.78
C ASN A 65 -8.72 -15.41 -2.58
N GLY A 66 -8.42 -14.11 -2.67
CA GLY A 66 -9.21 -13.12 -3.40
C GLY A 66 -10.33 -12.46 -2.59
N VAL A 67 -10.58 -12.90 -1.34
CA VAL A 67 -11.52 -12.23 -0.44
C VAL A 67 -10.99 -10.85 -0.07
N LYS A 68 -11.87 -9.85 -0.05
CA LYS A 68 -11.54 -8.47 0.33
C LYS A 68 -12.44 -8.03 1.45
N GLU A 69 -11.84 -7.59 2.55
CA GLU A 69 -12.55 -6.95 3.65
C GLU A 69 -12.23 -5.46 3.64
N LYS A 70 -13.28 -4.63 3.61
CA LYS A 70 -13.16 -3.18 3.63
C LYS A 70 -13.49 -2.66 5.02
N HIS A 71 -12.64 -1.78 5.53
CA HIS A 71 -12.89 -1.02 6.73
C HIS A 71 -12.75 0.48 6.39
N SER A 72 -13.77 1.25 6.72
CA SER A 72 -13.93 2.68 6.44
C SER A 72 -14.24 3.44 7.72
#